data_AF-A0A8J4WS40-F1
#
_entry.id   AF-A0A8J4WS40-F1
#
_cell.length_a   1.000
_cell.length_b   1.000
_cell.length_c   1.000
_cell.angle_alpha   90.00
_cell.angle_beta   90.00
_cell.angle_gamma   90.00
#
_symmetry.space_group_name_H-M   'P 1'
#
loop_
_entity.id
_entity.type
_entity.pdbx_description
1 polymer ?
#
loop_
_entity_poly.entity_id
_entity_poly.type
_entity_poly.pdbx_seq_one_letter_code
_entity_poly.pdbx_strand_id
1 'polypeptide(L)' 'DPVVNKSLTCLRSAYSKVSSTYTKALLFYTFTLAGDQKMRSTLMTDLGSQAIIT' A
#
# COMPACT_ATOMS: atom_id res chain seq x y z
N ASP A 1 -13.23 -1.62 -13.19
CA ASP A 1 -13.40 -0.20 -13.56
C ASP A 1 -12.08 0.34 -14.12
N PRO A 2 -12.07 0.88 -15.35
CA PRO A 2 -10.86 1.36 -16.00
C PRO A 2 -10.19 2.54 -15.29
N VAL A 3 -10.94 3.38 -14.56
CA VAL A 3 -10.39 4.47 -13.76
C VAL A 3 -9.68 3.90 -12.53
N VAL A 4 -10.33 2.98 -11.81
CA VAL A 4 -9.74 2.32 -10.63
C VAL A 4 -8.44 1.58 -10.99
N ASN A 5 -8.42 0.84 -12.11
CA ASN A 5 -7.24 0.09 -12.51
C ASN A 5 -6.05 1.01 -12.86
N LYS A 6 -6.31 2.14 -13.53
CA LYS A 6 -5.28 3.16 -13.82
C LYS A 6 -4.74 3.79 -12.53
N SER A 7 -5.61 4.12 -11.59
CA SER A 7 -5.22 4.66 -10.28
C SER A 7 -4.34 3.69 -9.50
N LEU A 8 -4.73 2.41 -9.41
CA LEU A 8 -3.95 1.38 -8.73
C LEU A 8 -2.57 1.17 -9.37
N THR A 9 -2.49 1.26 -10.69
CA THR A 9 -1.21 1.18 -11.42
C THR A 9 -0.30 2.34 -11.05
N CYS A 10 -0.83 3.56 -11.00
CA CYS A 10 -0.09 4.75 -10.56
C CYS A 10 0.39 4.60 -9.11
N LEU A 11 -0.48 4.16 -8.20
CA LEU A 11 -0.14 3.96 -6.79
C LEU A 11 0.96 2.91 -6.59
N ARG A 12 0.96 1.82 -7.37
CA ARG A 12 2.02 0.80 -7.36
C ARG A 12 3.38 1.40 -7.77
N SER A 13 3.40 2.22 -8.81
CA SER A 13 4.63 2.90 -9.25
C SER A 13 5.12 3.95 -8.26
N ALA A 14 4.21 4.61 -7.54
CA ALA A 14 4.53 5.63 -6.56
C ALA A 14 5.03 5.04 -5.22
N TYR A 15 4.63 3.82 -4.88
CA TYR A 15 4.94 3.17 -3.60
C TYR A 15 6.41 3.26 -3.20
N SER A 16 7.35 3.04 -4.13
CA SER A 16 8.79 3.10 -3.86
C SER A 16 9.30 4.47 -3.40
N LYS A 17 8.54 5.54 -3.65
CA LYS A 17 8.86 6.92 -3.26
C LYS A 17 8.17 7.34 -1.96
N VAL A 18 7.30 6.50 -1.40
CA VAL A 18 6.54 6.81 -0.18
C VAL A 18 7.37 6.46 1.05
N SER A 19 7.75 7.48 1.82
CA SER A 19 8.48 7.32 3.09
C SER A 19 7.57 7.33 4.32
N SER A 20 6.44 8.06 4.26
CA SER A 20 5.53 8.22 5.40
C SER A 20 4.80 6.93 5.75
N THR A 21 4.94 6.48 7.00
CA THR A 21 4.22 5.32 7.55
C THR A 21 2.71 5.48 7.44
N TYR A 22 2.18 6.68 7.66
CA TYR A 22 0.75 6.99 7.48
C TYR A 22 0.30 6.75 6.04
N THR A 23 1.06 7.26 5.07
CA THR A 23 0.73 7.07 3.65
C THR A 23 0.85 5.60 3.23
N LYS A 24 1.82 4.85 3.77
CA LYS A 24 1.92 3.40 3.58
C LYS A 24 0.69 2.66 4.15
N ALA A 25 0.19 3.06 5.32
CA ALA A 25 -1.03 2.49 5.91
C ALA A 25 -2.28 2.75 5.05
N LEU A 26 -2.41 3.96 4.48
CA LEU A 26 -3.49 4.26 3.53
C LEU A 26 -3.39 3.42 2.24
N LEU A 27 -2.18 3.25 1.70
CA LEU A 27 -1.96 2.37 0.55
C LEU A 27 -2.33 0.92 0.89
N PHE A 28 -1.95 0.43 2.08
CA PHE A 28 -2.30 -0.91 2.53
C PHE A 28 -3.82 -1.12 2.53
N TYR A 29 -4.56 -0.18 3.12
CA TYR A 29 -6.02 -0.22 3.12
C TYR A 29 -6.60 -0.18 1.71
N THR A 30 -6.10 0.72 0.86
CA THR A 30 -6.52 0.86 -0.55
C THR A 30 -6.33 -0.42 -1.34
N PHE A 31 -5.15 -1.05 -1.25
CA PHE A 31 -4.85 -2.30 -1.96
C PHE A 31 -5.59 -3.51 -1.37
N THR A 32 -5.92 -3.47 -0.07
CA THR A 32 -6.79 -4.46 0.57
C THR A 32 -8.20 -4.39 0.00
N LEU A 33 -8.79 -3.19 -0.09
CA LEU A 33 -10.11 -2.97 -0.70
C LEU A 33 -10.12 -3.34 -2.20
N ALA A 34 -9.03 -3.06 -2.91
CA ALA A 34 -8.88 -3.42 -4.32
C ALA A 34 -8.63 -4.92 -4.56
N GLY A 35 -8.45 -5.73 -3.51
CA GLY A 35 -8.16 -7.16 -3.62
C GLY A 35 -6.74 -7.49 -4.11
N ASP A 36 -5.82 -6.52 -4.07
CA ASP A 36 -4.44 -6.68 -4.54
C ASP A 36 -3.56 -7.34 -3.48
N GLN A 37 -3.54 -8.68 -3.47
CA GLN A 37 -2.84 -9.47 -2.47
C GLN A 37 -1.32 -9.25 -2.45
N LYS A 38 -0.71 -8.96 -3.61
CA LYS A 38 0.74 -8.74 -3.70
C LYS A 38 1.13 -7.44 -2.98
N MET A 39 0.43 -6.35 -3.26
CA MET A 39 0.67 -5.09 -2.57
C MET A 39 0.28 -5.16 -1.10
N ARG A 40 -0.84 -5.83 -0.78
CA ARG A 40 -1.26 -6.05 0.60
C ARG A 40 -0.18 -6.71 1.43
N SER A 41 0.40 -7.82 0.96
CA SER A 41 1.45 -8.56 1.68
C SER A 41 2.74 -7.73 1.83
N THR A 42 3.13 -7.04 0.75
CA THR A 42 4.31 -6.16 0.74
C THR A 42 4.18 -5.06 1.80
N LEU A 43 3.05 -4.35 1.79
CA LEU A 43 2.79 -3.25 2.72
C LEU A 43 2.58 -3.72 4.15
N MET A 44 1.97 -4.89 4.36
CA MET A 44 1.81 -5.48 5.70
C MET A 44 3.18 -5.77 6.34
N THR A 45 4.10 -6.32 5.55
CA THR A 45 5.48 -6.60 6.02
C THR A 45 6.24 -5.30 6.32
N ASP A 46 6.14 -4.31 5.44
CA ASP A 46 6.81 -3.01 5.60
C ASP A 46 6.24 -2.18 6.77
N LEU A 47 4.94 -2.23 7.01
CA LEU A 47 4.33 -1.61 8.19
C LEU A 47 4.68 -2.37 9.46
N GLY A 48 4.73 -3.71 9.41
CA GLY A 48 5.12 -4.54 10.54
C GLY A 48 6.56 -4.30 11.00
N SER A 49 7.49 -4.03 10.08
CA SER A 49 8.89 -3.71 10.44
C SER A 49 9.06 -2.33 11.09
N GLN A 50 8.10 -1.43 10.88
CA GLN A 50 8.08 -0.08 11.47
C GLN A 50 7.24 0.00 12.76
N ALA A 51 6.55 -1.09 13.14
CA ALA A 51 5.68 -1.10 14.30
C ALA A 51 6.50 -0.96 15.60
N ILE A 52 6.10 0.00 16.45
CA ILE A 52 6.66 0.14 17.79
C ILE A 52 5.89 -0.83 18.70
N ILE A 53 6.57 -1.83 19.24
CA ILE A 53 6.02 -2.68 20.31
C ILE A 53 6.32 -1.94 21.61
N THR A 54 5.28 -1.35 22.21
CA THR A 54 5.37 -0.63 23.49
C THR A 54 4.77 -1.47 24.58
#